data_AF-N9XS77-F1
#
_entry.id   AF-N9XS77-F1
#
_cell.length_a   1.000
_cell.length_b   1.000
_cell.length_c   1.000
_cell.angle_alpha   90.00
_cell.angle_beta   90.00
_cell.angle_gamma   90.00
#
_symmetry.space_group_name_H-M   'P 1'
#
loop_
_entity.id
_entity.type
_entity.pdbx_description
1 polymer ?
#
loop_
_entity_poly.entity_id
_entity_poly.type
_entity_poly.pdbx_seq_one_letter_code
_entity_poly.pdbx_strand_id
1 'polypeptide(L)'
;MTFNDTDYELFCYMFTHGYTKAELITIFKITEAECNLLINKFNLKSPNRQKKLGDLYFCPLCKEYKSKNDFYKSKNSNHGIFTYCIPCHKTYYKKRKLQPKNRIISKAEIAKIKYQTCSSCNITKPIEEFNWGKKYIYVSTRCKECDKKSSKKSYYNLLEKRGY
;
A
#
# COMPACT_ATOMS: atom_id res chain seq x y z
N MET A 1 -25.27 -22.60 -9.77
CA MET A 1 -25.90 -22.14 -8.51
C MET A 1 -26.63 -20.85 -8.81
N THR A 2 -27.93 -20.77 -8.55
CA THR A 2 -28.69 -19.52 -8.65
C THR A 2 -28.48 -18.73 -7.36
N PHE A 3 -27.85 -17.56 -7.45
CA PHE A 3 -27.80 -16.62 -6.33
C PHE A 3 -29.19 -16.01 -6.16
N ASN A 4 -29.73 -16.07 -4.94
CA ASN A 4 -30.96 -15.37 -4.62
C ASN A 4 -30.64 -13.91 -4.25
N ASP A 5 -31.64 -13.03 -4.27
CA ASP A 5 -31.45 -11.59 -4.00
C ASP A 5 -30.81 -11.32 -2.63
N THR A 6 -31.13 -12.15 -1.63
CA THR A 6 -30.53 -12.10 -0.29
C THR A 6 -29.03 -12.40 -0.28
N ASP A 7 -28.57 -13.29 -1.16
CA ASP A 7 -27.16 -13.66 -1.26
C ASP A 7 -26.35 -12.53 -1.89
N TYR A 8 -26.96 -11.76 -2.81
CA TYR A 8 -26.33 -10.57 -3.39
C TYR A 8 -26.17 -9.45 -2.38
N GLU A 9 -27.20 -9.16 -1.57
CA GLU A 9 -27.13 -8.15 -0.52
C GLU A 9 -26.05 -8.50 0.51
N LEU A 10 -26.03 -9.77 0.95
CA LEU A 10 -25.02 -10.26 1.88
C LEU A 10 -23.61 -10.21 1.29
N PHE A 11 -23.43 -10.60 0.02
CA PHE A 11 -22.15 -10.50 -0.67
C PHE A 11 -21.64 -9.06 -0.72
N CYS A 12 -22.51 -8.12 -1.10
CA CYS A 12 -22.16 -6.70 -1.17
C CYS A 12 -21.81 -6.13 0.20
N TYR A 13 -22.58 -6.47 1.24
CA TYR A 13 -22.31 -6.08 2.62
C TYR A 13 -20.95 -6.60 3.06
N MET A 14 -20.67 -7.89 2.90
CA MET A 14 -19.41 -8.48 3.34
C MET A 14 -18.21 -7.89 2.58
N PHE A 15 -18.30 -7.73 1.25
CA PHE A 15 -17.21 -7.12 0.47
C PHE A 15 -16.91 -5.68 0.92
N THR A 16 -17.94 -4.87 1.18
CA THR A 16 -17.79 -3.47 1.64
C THR A 16 -17.33 -3.35 3.09
N HIS A 17 -17.48 -4.42 3.89
CA HIS A 17 -17.05 -4.48 5.29
C HIS A 17 -15.70 -5.21 5.47
N GLY A 18 -14.91 -5.32 4.40
CA GLY A 18 -13.49 -5.70 4.50
C GLY A 18 -13.22 -7.19 4.40
N TYR A 19 -14.21 -7.99 3.97
CA TYR A 19 -13.95 -9.36 3.56
C TYR A 19 -13.15 -9.35 2.25
N THR A 20 -12.11 -10.19 2.22
CA THR A 20 -11.26 -10.41 1.07
C THR A 20 -11.98 -11.25 0.03
N LYS A 21 -11.52 -11.20 -1.23
CA LYS A 21 -12.07 -12.06 -2.29
C LYS A 21 -12.00 -13.55 -1.92
N ALA A 22 -10.91 -13.98 -1.29
CA ALA A 22 -10.72 -15.36 -0.86
C ALA A 22 -11.75 -15.78 0.21
N GLU A 23 -12.03 -14.91 1.18
CA GLU A 23 -13.07 -15.16 2.20
C GLU A 23 -14.45 -15.28 1.54
N LEU A 24 -14.80 -14.40 0.60
CA LEU A 24 -16.09 -14.44 -0.10
C LEU A 24 -16.25 -15.65 -1.03
N ILE A 25 -15.20 -16.02 -1.77
CA ILE A 25 -15.14 -17.23 -2.60
C ILE A 25 -15.46 -18.46 -1.73
N THR A 26 -14.87 -18.51 -0.53
CA THR A 26 -15.08 -19.63 0.40
C THR A 26 -16.50 -19.64 0.97
N ILE A 27 -17.01 -18.49 1.40
CA ILE A 27 -18.34 -18.36 2.05
C ILE A 27 -19.47 -18.66 1.06
N PHE A 28 -19.40 -18.06 -0.13
CA PHE A 28 -20.45 -18.20 -1.15
C PHE A 28 -20.23 -19.39 -2.08
N LYS A 29 -19.13 -20.14 -1.90
CA LYS A 29 -18.74 -21.29 -2.74
C LYS A 29 -18.74 -20.96 -4.23
N ILE A 30 -18.27 -19.76 -4.57
CA ILE A 30 -18.15 -19.27 -5.95
C ILE A 30 -16.70 -19.31 -6.41
N THR A 31 -16.50 -19.28 -7.72
CA THR A 31 -15.18 -19.13 -8.34
C THR A 31 -14.68 -17.69 -8.25
N GLU A 32 -13.37 -17.49 -8.47
CA GLU A 32 -12.78 -16.15 -8.53
C GLU A 32 -13.36 -15.31 -9.69
N ALA A 33 -13.65 -15.95 -10.82
CA ALA A 33 -14.27 -15.29 -11.97
C ALA A 33 -15.66 -14.75 -11.64
N GLU A 34 -16.50 -15.57 -10.99
CA GLU A 34 -17.83 -15.16 -10.53
C GLU A 34 -17.74 -14.05 -9.48
N CYS A 35 -16.82 -14.15 -8.52
CA CYS A 35 -16.57 -13.10 -7.53
C CYS A 35 -16.21 -11.76 -8.20
N ASN A 36 -15.36 -11.78 -9.22
CA ASN A 36 -15.00 -10.58 -9.99
C ASN A 36 -16.19 -10.01 -10.79
N LEU A 37 -17.00 -10.88 -11.40
CA LEU A 37 -18.22 -10.45 -12.10
C LEU A 37 -19.19 -9.75 -11.16
N LEU A 38 -19.40 -10.27 -9.94
CA LEU A 38 -20.26 -9.64 -8.94
C LEU A 38 -19.70 -8.28 -8.48
N ILE A 39 -18.41 -8.21 -8.19
CA ILE A 39 -17.75 -6.94 -7.81
C ILE A 39 -17.93 -5.89 -8.91
N ASN A 40 -17.75 -6.27 -10.17
CA ASN A 40 -17.89 -5.35 -11.31
C ASN A 40 -19.36 -4.97 -11.56
N LYS A 41 -20.28 -5.95 -11.53
CA LYS A 41 -21.73 -5.75 -11.73
C LYS A 41 -22.29 -4.72 -10.76
N PHE A 42 -21.88 -4.78 -9.49
CA PHE A 42 -22.33 -3.87 -8.44
C PHE A 42 -21.38 -2.67 -8.22
N ASN A 43 -20.37 -2.49 -9.08
CA ASN A 43 -19.36 -1.43 -8.96
C ASN A 43 -18.75 -1.32 -7.55
N LEU A 44 -18.55 -2.47 -6.90
CA LEU A 44 -18.07 -2.52 -5.53
C LEU A 44 -16.60 -2.11 -5.49
N LYS A 45 -16.31 -1.04 -4.76
CA LYS A 45 -14.93 -0.62 -4.52
C LYS A 45 -14.45 -1.27 -3.24
N SER A 46 -13.21 -1.79 -3.25
CA SER A 46 -12.57 -2.27 -2.04
C SER A 46 -12.67 -1.20 -0.94
N PRO A 47 -12.97 -1.56 0.31
CA PRO A 47 -13.07 -0.59 1.41
C PRO A 47 -11.76 0.18 1.66
N ASN A 48 -10.61 -0.36 1.23
CA ASN A 48 -9.35 0.39 1.17
C ASN A 48 -9.39 1.60 0.22
N ARG A 49 -10.26 1.57 -0.81
CA ARG A 49 -10.54 2.69 -1.73
C ARG A 49 -11.72 3.55 -1.25
N GLN A 50 -12.64 3.02 -0.46
CA GLN A 50 -13.75 3.78 0.15
C GLN A 50 -13.39 4.23 1.57
N LYS A 51 -12.51 5.23 1.66
CA LYS A 51 -11.96 5.70 2.94
C LYS A 51 -13.00 6.38 3.86
N LYS A 52 -14.17 6.74 3.34
CA LYS A 52 -15.24 7.49 4.02
C LYS A 52 -16.62 6.93 3.65
N LEU A 53 -17.49 6.76 4.65
CA LEU A 53 -18.91 6.39 4.51
C LEU A 53 -19.73 7.30 5.43
N GLY A 54 -20.52 8.22 4.86
CA GLY A 54 -21.14 9.29 5.65
C GLY A 54 -20.06 10.08 6.40
N ASP A 55 -20.19 10.27 7.72
CA ASP A 55 -19.17 10.91 8.56
C ASP A 55 -18.17 9.95 9.22
N LEU A 56 -18.23 8.67 8.84
CA LEU A 56 -17.32 7.64 9.33
C LEU A 56 -16.19 7.37 8.34
N TYR A 57 -15.07 6.87 8.88
CA TYR A 57 -13.83 6.62 8.15
C TYR A 57 -13.34 5.20 8.40
N PHE A 58 -12.89 4.54 7.34
CA PHE A 58 -12.47 3.14 7.38
C PHE A 58 -11.04 2.98 7.92
N CYS A 59 -10.87 2.11 8.91
CA CYS A 59 -9.54 1.67 9.37
C CYS A 59 -9.21 0.30 8.75
N PRO A 60 -8.15 0.19 7.92
CA PRO A 60 -7.81 -1.04 7.22
C PRO A 60 -7.17 -2.12 8.11
N LEU A 61 -6.77 -1.78 9.35
CA LEU A 61 -6.19 -2.74 10.28
C LEU A 61 -7.24 -3.48 11.10
N CYS A 62 -8.29 -2.79 11.56
CA CYS A 62 -9.40 -3.42 12.29
C CYS A 62 -10.63 -3.66 11.41
N LYS A 63 -10.62 -3.19 10.15
CA LYS A 63 -11.71 -3.31 9.18
C LYS A 63 -13.04 -2.68 9.64
N GLU A 64 -12.98 -1.62 10.46
CA GLU A 64 -14.16 -0.93 10.98
C GLU A 64 -14.24 0.52 10.49
N TYR A 65 -15.46 1.01 10.32
CA TYR A 65 -15.77 2.42 10.14
C TYR A 65 -15.87 3.11 11.51
N LYS A 66 -15.13 4.19 11.71
CA LYS A 66 -15.08 4.94 12.98
C LYS A 66 -15.21 6.43 12.76
N SER A 67 -15.49 7.18 13.81
CA SER A 67 -15.62 8.64 13.72
C SER A 67 -14.26 9.27 13.38
N LYS A 68 -14.29 10.51 12.89
CA LYS A 68 -13.07 11.30 12.65
C LYS A 68 -12.16 11.40 13.89
N ASN A 69 -12.75 11.39 15.09
CA ASN A 69 -12.04 11.54 16.36
C ASN A 69 -11.25 10.29 16.76
N ASP A 70 -11.58 9.14 16.18
CA ASP A 70 -10.88 7.88 16.39
C ASP A 70 -9.56 7.77 15.61
N PHE A 71 -9.21 8.81 14.85
CA PHE A 71 -8.00 8.88 14.02
C PHE A 71 -7.14 10.09 14.41
N TYR A 72 -5.82 9.97 14.20
CA TYR A 72 -4.93 11.12 14.30
C TYR A 72 -5.19 12.12 13.16
N LYS A 73 -5.00 13.42 13.44
CA LYS A 73 -5.07 14.48 12.41
C LYS A 73 -3.87 14.38 11.47
N SER A 74 -4.09 14.55 10.16
CA SER A 74 -3.03 14.53 9.15
C SER A 74 -3.28 15.59 8.08
N LYS A 75 -2.30 16.47 7.86
CA LYS A 75 -2.35 17.50 6.81
C LYS A 75 -2.12 16.94 5.40
N ASN A 76 -1.49 15.76 5.30
CA ASN A 76 -1.12 15.15 4.02
C ASN A 76 -2.20 14.22 3.45
N SER A 77 -3.33 14.11 4.14
CA SER A 77 -4.45 13.26 3.74
C SER A 77 -5.58 14.12 3.22
N ASN A 78 -6.18 13.73 2.09
CA ASN A 78 -7.33 14.44 1.50
C ASN A 78 -8.50 14.59 2.49
N HIS A 79 -8.59 13.72 3.50
CA HIS A 79 -9.65 13.76 4.51
C HIS A 79 -9.23 14.37 5.86
N GLY A 80 -8.00 14.87 5.97
CA GLY A 80 -7.50 15.47 7.21
C GLY A 80 -7.19 14.47 8.34
N ILE A 81 -7.24 13.16 8.06
CA ILE A 81 -7.03 12.08 9.05
C ILE A 81 -5.98 11.07 8.60
N PHE A 82 -5.38 10.38 9.57
CA PHE A 82 -4.43 9.29 9.35
C PHE A 82 -5.10 8.03 8.78
N THR A 83 -4.30 7.09 8.29
CA THR A 83 -4.81 5.86 7.64
C THR A 83 -5.38 4.85 8.64
N TYR A 84 -4.84 4.81 9.86
CA TYR A 84 -5.25 3.85 10.89
C TYR A 84 -5.88 4.58 12.06
N CYS A 85 -6.87 3.95 12.70
CA CYS A 85 -7.41 4.45 13.96
C CYS A 85 -6.33 4.49 15.04
N ILE A 86 -6.53 5.29 16.07
CA ILE A 86 -5.55 5.53 17.15
C ILE A 86 -5.09 4.22 17.81
N PRO A 87 -5.97 3.27 18.19
CA PRO A 87 -5.54 1.98 18.76
C PRO A 87 -4.67 1.17 17.81
N CYS A 88 -5.11 0.98 16.56
CA CYS A 88 -4.37 0.21 15.57
C CYS A 88 -3.03 0.86 15.23
N HIS A 89 -2.97 2.20 15.18
CA HIS A 89 -1.75 2.95 14.96
C HIS A 89 -0.73 2.71 16.09
N LYS A 90 -1.16 2.76 17.36
CA LYS A 90 -0.29 2.47 18.52
C LYS A 90 0.28 1.05 18.45
N THR A 91 -0.57 0.06 18.16
CA THR A 91 -0.13 -1.35 18.03
C THR A 91 0.83 -1.54 16.87
N TYR A 92 0.51 -0.97 15.69
CA TYR A 92 1.38 -1.01 14.52
C TYR A 92 2.74 -0.37 14.80
N TYR A 93 2.75 0.80 15.44
CA TYR A 93 3.98 1.51 15.78
C TYR A 93 4.85 0.75 16.77
N LYS A 94 4.25 0.13 17.81
CA LYS A 94 4.96 -0.76 18.73
C LYS A 94 5.59 -1.95 18.00
N LYS A 95 4.82 -2.66 17.17
CA LYS A 95 5.34 -3.78 16.35
C LYS A 95 6.51 -3.34 15.47
N ARG A 96 6.40 -2.20 14.80
CA ARG A 96 7.46 -1.64 13.95
C ARG A 96 8.72 -1.26 14.73
N LYS A 97 8.60 -0.78 15.97
CA LYS A 97 9.75 -0.49 16.84
C LYS A 97 10.50 -1.75 17.29
N LEU A 98 9.75 -2.83 17.53
CA LEU A 98 10.29 -4.12 17.95
C LEU A 98 10.91 -4.91 16.80
N GLN A 99 10.48 -4.65 15.56
CA GLN A 99 11.12 -5.26 14.40
C GLN A 99 12.60 -4.85 14.37
N PRO A 100 13.52 -5.82 14.26
CA PRO A 100 14.92 -5.50 14.09
C PRO A 100 15.02 -4.60 12.85
N LYS A 101 15.80 -3.52 12.96
CA LYS A 101 16.05 -2.62 11.84
C LYS A 101 16.94 -3.36 10.84
N ASN A 102 16.38 -4.37 10.15
CA ASN A 102 17.01 -5.29 9.18
C ASN A 102 17.42 -4.58 7.88
N ARG A 103 17.89 -3.34 7.97
CA ARG A 103 18.35 -2.54 6.83
C ARG A 103 19.65 -1.81 7.09
N ILE A 104 20.33 -2.11 8.19
CA ILE A 104 21.74 -1.76 8.31
C ILE A 104 22.48 -3.03 7.91
N ILE A 105 22.58 -3.26 6.60
CA ILE A 105 23.64 -4.14 6.10
C ILE A 105 24.93 -3.44 6.50
N SER A 106 25.82 -4.12 7.21
CA SER A 106 27.06 -3.50 7.65
C SER A 106 27.85 -3.03 6.42
N LYS A 107 28.65 -1.96 6.55
CA LYS A 107 29.51 -1.51 5.44
C LYS A 107 30.42 -2.65 4.94
N ALA A 108 30.84 -3.52 5.85
CA ALA A 108 31.64 -4.71 5.56
C ALA A 108 30.88 -5.76 4.72
N GLU A 109 29.60 -6.01 5.01
CA GLU A 109 28.78 -6.91 4.20
C GLU A 109 28.48 -6.33 2.82
N ILE A 110 28.21 -5.02 2.71
CA ILE A 110 28.03 -4.39 1.40
C ILE A 110 29.33 -4.42 0.59
N ALA A 111 30.49 -4.25 1.23
CA ALA A 111 31.78 -4.34 0.54
C ALA A 111 32.03 -5.73 -0.10
N LYS A 112 31.34 -6.78 0.34
CA LYS A 112 31.38 -8.11 -0.30
C LYS A 112 30.56 -8.17 -1.59
N ILE A 113 29.61 -7.26 -1.79
CA ILE A 113 28.73 -7.20 -2.96
C ILE A 113 29.46 -6.47 -4.09
N LYS A 114 29.90 -7.20 -5.11
CA LYS A 114 30.56 -6.62 -6.29
C LYS A 114 29.57 -6.17 -7.37
N TYR A 115 28.43 -6.87 -7.48
CA TYR A 115 27.44 -6.65 -8.53
C TYR A 115 26.02 -6.63 -7.96
N GLN A 116 25.15 -5.83 -8.57
CA GLN A 116 23.74 -5.75 -8.20
C GLN A 116 22.86 -5.55 -9.45
N THR A 117 21.68 -6.16 -9.47
CA THR A 117 20.68 -5.95 -10.53
C THR A 117 19.84 -4.72 -10.24
N CYS A 118 19.73 -3.82 -11.23
CA CYS A 118 18.92 -2.61 -11.12
C CYS A 118 17.43 -2.94 -11.23
N SER A 119 16.63 -2.59 -10.22
CA SER A 119 15.16 -2.80 -10.20
C SER A 119 14.37 -2.02 -11.25
N SER A 120 14.98 -1.05 -11.95
CA SER A 120 14.31 -0.23 -12.96
C SER A 120 14.59 -0.66 -14.40
N CYS A 121 15.82 -1.12 -14.69
CA CYS A 121 16.21 -1.54 -16.04
C CYS A 121 16.56 -3.03 -16.13
N ASN A 122 16.54 -3.75 -15.00
CA ASN A 122 16.85 -5.18 -14.88
C ASN A 122 18.25 -5.59 -15.37
N ILE A 123 19.18 -4.65 -15.51
CA ILE A 123 20.58 -4.92 -15.87
C ILE A 123 21.42 -5.09 -14.61
N THR A 124 22.25 -6.14 -14.57
CA THR A 124 23.27 -6.34 -13.54
C THR A 124 24.46 -5.44 -13.82
N LYS A 125 24.78 -4.56 -12.86
CA LYS A 125 25.87 -3.58 -12.94
C LYS A 125 26.78 -3.73 -11.70
N PRO A 126 28.04 -3.29 -11.79
CA PRO A 126 28.91 -3.24 -10.63
C PRO A 126 28.36 -2.27 -9.56
N ILE A 127 28.66 -2.50 -8.28
CA ILE A 127 28.05 -1.75 -7.16
C ILE A 127 28.37 -0.25 -7.22
N GLU A 128 29.48 0.13 -7.85
CA GLU A 128 29.94 1.49 -8.08
C GLU A 128 28.98 2.28 -8.99
N GLU A 129 28.18 1.59 -9.83
CA GLU A 129 27.15 2.18 -10.67
C GLU A 129 25.86 2.51 -9.90
N PHE A 130 25.84 2.32 -8.58
CA PHE A 130 24.70 2.60 -7.71
C PHE A 130 25.03 3.72 -6.71
N ASN A 131 23.99 4.41 -6.25
CA ASN A 131 24.12 5.47 -5.25
C ASN A 131 24.17 4.89 -3.83
N TRP A 132 25.01 5.48 -2.99
CA TRP A 132 25.09 5.16 -1.57
C TRP A 132 24.21 6.10 -0.74
N GLY A 133 23.41 5.54 0.15
CA GLY A 133 22.62 6.32 1.10
C GLY A 133 23.51 7.02 2.13
N LYS A 134 23.36 8.35 2.29
CA LYS A 134 24.14 9.12 3.28
C LYS A 134 23.78 8.82 4.73
N LYS A 135 22.50 8.50 4.99
CA LYS A 135 21.93 8.41 6.36
C LYS A 135 21.76 6.97 6.86
N TYR A 136 21.65 6.02 5.95
CA TYR A 136 21.51 4.60 6.24
C TYR A 136 22.53 3.89 5.34
N ILE A 137 23.29 2.94 5.88
CA ILE A 137 24.27 2.16 5.11
C ILE A 137 23.49 1.22 4.20
N TYR A 138 23.07 1.73 3.03
CA TYR A 138 22.41 0.96 1.98
C TYR A 138 22.88 1.44 0.61
N VAL A 139 22.84 0.52 -0.35
CA VAL A 139 23.02 0.82 -1.77
C VAL A 139 21.65 0.92 -2.42
N SER A 140 21.48 1.90 -3.32
CA SER A 140 20.24 2.09 -4.07
C SER A 140 19.85 0.80 -4.80
N THR A 141 18.56 0.51 -4.90
CA THR A 141 18.07 -0.61 -5.72
C THR A 141 18.07 -0.28 -7.21
N ARG A 142 18.43 0.95 -7.59
CA ARG A 142 18.48 1.45 -8.97
C ARG A 142 19.86 2.00 -9.27
N CYS A 143 20.32 1.81 -10.51
CA CYS A 143 21.59 2.38 -10.95
C CYS A 143 21.51 3.90 -11.07
N LYS A 144 22.66 4.58 -10.99
CA LYS A 144 22.83 6.04 -11.07
C LYS A 144 22.11 6.65 -12.27
N GLU A 145 22.16 5.97 -13.41
CA GLU A 145 21.50 6.40 -14.65
C GLU A 145 19.97 6.41 -14.52
N CYS A 146 19.38 5.35 -13.97
CA CYS A 146 17.94 5.25 -13.73
C CYS A 146 17.49 6.25 -12.66
N ASP A 147 18.30 6.48 -11.63
CA ASP A 147 18.02 7.48 -10.59
C ASP A 147 17.99 8.91 -11.18
N LYS A 148 18.94 9.25 -12.08
CA LYS A 148 18.94 10.54 -12.79
C LYS A 148 17.69 10.71 -13.65
N LYS A 149 17.28 9.67 -14.39
CA LYS A 149 16.05 9.66 -15.22
C LYS A 149 14.80 9.88 -14.36
N SER A 150 14.68 9.15 -13.25
CA SER A 150 13.53 9.27 -12.33
C SER A 150 13.44 10.64 -11.69
N SER A 151 14.57 11.25 -11.33
CA SER A 151 14.61 12.58 -10.70
C SER A 151 14.10 13.66 -11.65
N LYS A 152 14.50 13.62 -12.93
CA LYS A 152 13.99 14.54 -13.96
C LYS A 152 12.48 14.40 -14.15
N LYS A 153 11.98 13.16 -14.28
CA LYS A 153 10.53 12.90 -14.43
C LYS A 153 9.73 13.46 -13.26
N SER A 154 10.21 13.27 -12.03
CA SER A 154 9.52 13.78 -10.84
C SER A 154 9.52 15.31 -10.78
N TYR A 155 10.58 15.97 -11.26
CA TYR A 155 10.66 17.43 -11.36
C TYR A 155 9.65 17.98 -12.38
N TYR A 156 9.60 17.44 -13.60
CA TYR A 156 8.62 17.87 -14.61
C TYR A 156 7.18 17.64 -14.14
N ASN A 157 6.88 16.48 -13.53
CA ASN A 157 5.55 16.23 -12.95
C ASN A 157 5.17 17.23 -11.84
N LEU A 158 6.15 17.80 -11.12
CA LEU A 158 5.90 18.82 -10.11
C LEU A 158 5.65 20.20 -10.74
N LEU A 159 6.31 20.51 -11.86
CA LEU A 159 6.07 21.72 -12.64
C LEU A 159 4.66 21.73 -13.24
N GLU A 160 4.26 20.63 -13.88
CA GLU A 160 2.91 20.47 -14.45
C GLU A 160 1.82 20.63 -13.38
N LYS A 161 2.00 20.02 -12.20
CA LYS A 161 1.06 20.18 -11.07
C LYS A 161 0.97 21.62 -10.55
N ARG A 162 1.97 22.44 -10.81
CA ARG A 162 2.05 23.85 -10.40
C ARG A 162 1.68 24.82 -11.53
N GLY A 163 1.33 24.31 -12.71
CA GLY A 163 0.91 25.12 -13.86
C GLY A 163 2.05 25.84 -14.59
N TYR A 164 3.28 25.30 -14.55
CA TYR A 164 4.41 25.75 -15.36
C TYR A 164 4.58 24.90 -16.61
#